data_AF-A0A2W4S7C3-F1
#
_entry.id   AF-A0A2W4S7C3-F1
#
_cell.length_a   1.000
_cell.length_b   1.000
_cell.length_c   1.000
_cell.angle_alpha   90.00
_cell.angle_beta   90.00
_cell.angle_gamma   90.00
#
_symmetry.space_group_name_H-M   'P 1'
#
loop_
_entity.id
_entity.type
_entity.pdbx_description
1 polymer ?
#
loop_
_entity_poly.entity_id
_entity_poly.type
_entity_poly.pdbx_seq_one_letter_code
_entity_poly.pdbx_strand_id
1 'polypeptide(L)' 'PGSETLEVRLFAPEDIPWDELAFPSTRDALRDFVAQWKKEEQG' A
#
# COMPACT_ATOMS: atom_id res chain seq x y z
N PRO A 1 -3.25 15.63 -7.59
CA PRO A 1 -2.41 16.49 -6.72
C PRO A 1 -3.21 17.72 -6.26
N GLY A 2 -3.37 17.88 -4.95
CA GLY A 2 -4.07 19.00 -4.30
C GLY A 2 -3.17 19.63 -3.23
N SER A 3 -3.69 20.57 -2.42
CA SER A 3 -2.90 21.26 -1.39
C SER A 3 -2.25 20.34 -0.34
N GLU A 4 -2.75 19.10 -0.22
CA GLU A 4 -2.30 18.11 0.76
C GLU A 4 -1.49 16.96 0.14
N THR A 5 -1.25 16.96 -1.17
CA THR A 5 -0.56 15.83 -1.84
C THR A 5 0.24 16.29 -3.05
N LEU A 6 1.55 16.03 -3.02
CA LEU A 6 2.50 16.42 -4.07
C LEU A 6 2.43 15.48 -5.29
N GLU A 7 2.31 14.16 -5.08
CA GLU A 7 2.31 13.16 -6.15
C GLU A 7 1.37 11.99 -5.81
N VAL A 8 0.82 11.34 -6.84
CA VAL A 8 0.06 10.09 -6.73
C VAL A 8 0.46 9.16 -7.87
N ARG A 9 0.68 7.89 -7.57
CA ARG A 9 1.00 6.83 -8.54
C ARG A 9 0.37 5.50 -8.13
N LEU A 10 0.19 4.61 -9.11
CA LEU A 10 -0.24 3.23 -8.89
C LEU A 10 0.99 2.34 -8.68
N PHE A 11 0.83 1.28 -7.89
CA PHE A 11 1.86 0.30 -7.59
C PHE A 11 1.29 -1.11 -7.67
N ALA A 12 2.08 -2.04 -8.21
CA ALA A 12 1.86 -3.45 -7.90
C ALA A 12 2.22 -3.71 -6.42
N PRO A 13 1.68 -4.76 -5.77
CA PRO A 13 1.95 -5.04 -4.37
C PRO A 13 3.44 -5.20 -4.02
N GLU A 14 4.21 -5.78 -4.94
CA GLU A 14 5.67 -5.95 -4.82
C GLU A 14 6.44 -4.64 -4.96
N ASP A 15 5.85 -3.61 -5.59
CA ASP A 15 6.50 -2.33 -5.86
C ASP A 15 6.18 -1.27 -4.79
N ILE A 16 5.33 -1.58 -3.80
CA ILE A 16 4.98 -0.64 -2.73
C ILE A 16 6.24 -0.28 -1.93
N PRO A 17 6.57 1.02 -1.78
CA PRO A 17 7.77 1.45 -1.07
C PRO A 17 7.53 1.44 0.44
N TRP A 18 7.51 0.24 1.03
CA TRP A 18 7.13 0.02 2.44
C TRP A 18 7.92 0.84 3.45
N ASP A 19 9.18 1.14 3.17
CA ASP A 19 10.07 1.89 4.05
C ASP A 19 9.89 3.42 3.95
N GLU A 20 9.20 3.89 2.89
CA GLU A 20 8.92 5.32 2.66
C GLU A 20 7.56 5.74 3.22
N LEU A 21 6.73 4.80 3.68
CA LEU A 21 5.45 5.10 4.31
C LEU A 21 5.65 5.85 5.63
N ALA A 22 5.08 7.04 5.74
CA ALA A 22 5.27 7.94 6.87
C ALA A 22 4.79 7.38 8.21
N PHE A 23 3.79 6.47 8.20
CA PHE A 23 3.17 5.94 9.41
C PHE A 23 3.26 4.42 9.46
N PRO A 24 3.81 3.83 10.55
CA PRO A 24 3.87 2.38 10.72
C PRO A 24 2.49 1.70 10.64
N SER A 25 1.46 2.32 11.21
CA SER A 25 0.09 1.76 11.18
C SER A 25 -0.47 1.65 9.76
N THR A 26 -0.15 2.59 8.86
CA THR A 26 -0.52 2.51 7.45
C THR A 26 0.18 1.33 6.77
N ARG A 27 1.47 1.11 7.05
CA ARG A 27 2.21 -0.04 6.53
C ARG A 27 1.60 -1.36 7.00
N ASP A 28 1.31 -1.47 8.29
CA ASP A 28 0.79 -2.71 8.88
C ASP A 28 -0.59 -3.05 8.30
N ALA A 29 -1.51 -2.08 8.26
CA ALA A 29 -2.84 -2.27 7.68
C ALA A 29 -2.80 -2.63 6.19
N LEU A 30 -1.92 -2.00 5.40
CA LEU A 30 -1.77 -2.31 3.98
C LEU A 30 -1.18 -3.71 3.75
N ARG A 31 -0.24 -4.16 4.60
CA ARG A 31 0.31 -5.53 4.52
C ARG A 31 -0.77 -6.57 4.79
N ASP A 32 -1.59 -6.35 5.82
CA ASP A 32 -2.71 -7.25 6.14
C ASP A 32 -3.71 -7.31 4.99
N PHE A 33 -4.06 -6.16 4.42
CA PHE A 33 -4.96 -6.07 3.26
C PHE A 33 -4.40 -6.82 2.04
N VAL A 34 -3.14 -6.57 1.67
CA VAL A 34 -2.50 -7.26 0.52
C VAL A 34 -2.44 -8.78 0.74
N ALA A 35 -2.18 -9.22 1.97
CA ALA A 35 -2.14 -10.64 2.29
C ALA A 35 -3.54 -11.30 2.20
N GLN A 36 -4.61 -10.57 2.51
CA GLN A 36 -5.98 -11.04 2.35
C GLN A 36 -6.37 -11.08 0.87
N TRP A 37 -6.12 -10.00 0.13
CA TRP A 37 -6.44 -9.91 -1.29
C TRP A 37 -5.75 -11.02 -2.11
N LYS A 38 -4.47 -11.31 -1.84
CA LYS A 38 -3.75 -12.41 -2.51
C LYS A 38 -4.33 -13.81 -2.22
N LYS A 39 -5.05 -13.99 -1.12
CA LYS A 39 -5.74 -15.25 -0.81
C LYS A 39 -7.04 -15.36 -1.61
N GLU A 40 -7.75 -14.26 -1.78
CA GLU A 40 -8.99 -14.19 -2.55
C GLU A 40 -8.74 -14.42 -4.05
N GLU A 41 -7.65 -13.86 -4.60
CA GLU A 41 -7.26 -14.04 -6.02
C GLU A 41 -6.86 -15.48 -6.37
N GLN A 42 -6.54 -16.32 -5.38
CA GLN A 42 -6.14 -17.72 -5.56
C GLN A 42 -7.21 -18.73 -5.12
N GLY A 43 -8.39 -18.23 -4.72
CA GLY A 43 -9.54 -19.03 -4.28
C GLY A 43 -10.59 -19.26 -5.36
#